data_AF-A0A2V9RMB6-F1
#
_entry.id   AF-A0A2V9RMB6-F1
#
_cell.length_a   1.000
_cell.length_b   1.000
_cell.length_c   1.000
_cell.angle_alpha   90.00
_cell.angle_beta   90.00
_cell.angle_gamma   90.00
#
_symmetry.space_group_name_H-M   'P 1'
#
loop_
_entity.id
_entity.type
_entity.pdbx_description
1 polymer ?
#
loop_
_entity_poly.entity_id
_entity_poly.type
_entity_poly.pdbx_seq_one_letter_code
_entity_poly.pdbx_strand_id
1 'polypeptide(L)'
;MHPFTRREGLIQAGRIGSALAVGLPAEEAAGKSRPEQHGAGKLKIIVAGGHPGDPEYGCGGTIALYTDLGNEVILLYLNNGEWPAEKGGAPASVRMPRLVRRARF
;
A
#
# COMPACT_ATOMS: atom_id res chain seq x y z
N MET A 1 22.07 10.12 -0.45
CA MET A 1 22.14 9.42 0.84
C MET A 1 20.72 9.04 1.23
N HIS A 2 20.40 7.76 1.42
CA HIS A 2 19.11 7.38 2.01
C HIS A 2 19.08 7.89 3.45
N PRO A 3 18.09 8.70 3.85
CA PRO A 3 18.05 9.25 5.19
C PRO A 3 17.70 8.12 6.16
N PHE A 4 18.65 7.76 7.01
CA PHE A 4 18.45 6.77 8.06
C PHE A 4 17.34 7.26 8.98
N THR A 5 16.21 6.55 9.03
CA THR A 5 15.08 7.01 9.83
C THR A 5 15.23 6.53 11.27
N ARG A 6 14.77 7.35 12.22
CA ARG A 6 14.84 7.02 13.65
C ARG A 6 14.07 5.74 13.99
N ARG A 7 13.05 5.40 13.19
CA ARG A 7 12.24 4.19 13.35
C ARG A 7 13.01 2.92 12.98
N GLU A 8 13.86 2.99 11.95
CA GLU A 8 14.66 1.85 11.51
C GLU A 8 15.81 1.57 12.49
N GLY A 9 16.47 2.61 12.99
CA GLY A 9 17.54 2.45 13.99
C GLY A 9 17.08 1.77 15.28
N LEU A 10 15.90 2.15 15.79
CA LEU A 10 15.39 1.61 17.05
C LEU A 10 14.91 0.15 16.91
N ILE A 11 14.27 -0.21 15.79
CA ILE A 11 13.82 -1.58 15.51
C ILE A 11 15.02 -2.53 15.32
N GLN A 12 16.10 -2.03 14.72
CA GLN A 12 17.28 -2.84 14.44
C GLN A 12 18.14 -3.06 15.70
N ALA A 13 18.27 -2.06 16.58
CA ALA A 13 19.01 -2.18 17.84
C ALA A 13 18.35 -3.17 18.83
N GLY A 14 17.02 -3.17 18.92
CA GLY A 14 16.29 -4.08 19.83
C GLY A 14 16.34 -5.56 19.44
N ARG A 15 16.36 -5.86 18.13
CA ARG A 15 16.43 -7.24 17.59
C ARG A 15 17.80 -7.89 17.83
N ILE A 16 18.88 -7.12 17.75
CA ILE A 16 20.24 -7.63 17.96
C ILE A 16 20.50 -7.91 19.45
N GLY A 17 20.06 -7.03 20.35
CA GLY A 17 20.24 -7.21 21.80
C GLY A 17 19.48 -8.42 22.37
N SER A 18 18.32 -8.75 21.81
CA SER A 18 17.48 -9.90 22.24
C SER A 18 17.97 -11.25 21.68
N ALA A 19 18.49 -11.29 20.45
CA ALA A 19 19.05 -12.51 19.87
C ALA A 19 20.30 -13.00 20.62
N LEU A 20 21.16 -12.08 21.06
CA LEU A 20 22.40 -12.40 21.77
C LEU A 20 22.17 -12.96 23.18
N ALA A 21 21.13 -12.51 23.89
CA ALA A 21 20.84 -12.98 25.26
C ALA A 21 20.27 -14.40 25.32
N VAL A 22 19.67 -14.90 24.23
CA VAL A 22 19.04 -16.23 24.15
C VAL A 22 19.86 -17.20 23.28
N GLY A 23 21.01 -16.76 22.76
CA GLY A 23 21.95 -17.59 21.99
C GLY A 23 21.41 -18.05 20.63
N LEU A 24 20.40 -17.36 20.07
CA LEU A 24 19.82 -17.70 18.78
C LEU A 24 20.58 -17.00 17.64
N PRO A 25 20.83 -17.68 16.49
CA PRO A 25 21.42 -17.03 15.33
C PRO A 25 20.56 -15.84 14.86
N ALA A 26 21.21 -14.71 14.59
CA ALA A 26 20.59 -13.41 14.30
C ALA A 26 19.59 -13.41 13.11
N GLU A 27 19.60 -14.45 12.29
CA GLU A 27 18.69 -14.67 11.16
C GLU A 27 17.21 -14.84 11.60
N GLU A 28 16.94 -15.41 12.79
CA GLU A 28 15.58 -15.65 13.29
C GLU A 28 14.94 -14.36 13.88
N ALA A 29 15.77 -13.42 14.35
CA ALA A 29 15.32 -12.18 14.99
C ALA A 29 14.78 -11.13 14.00
N ALA A 30 14.92 -11.38 12.69
CA ALA A 30 14.19 -10.68 11.64
C ALA A 30 12.69 -11.05 11.60
N GLY A 31 12.19 -11.74 12.64
CA GLY A 31 10.79 -12.01 12.92
C GLY A 31 9.87 -10.84 12.56
N LYS A 32 9.02 -11.11 11.57
CA LYS A 32 7.93 -10.29 11.02
C LYS A 32 7.36 -9.32 12.06
N SER A 33 7.73 -8.05 11.96
CA SER A 33 6.98 -6.96 12.57
C SER A 33 5.70 -6.79 11.78
N ARG A 34 4.67 -7.59 12.11
CA ARG A 34 3.31 -7.32 11.67
C ARG A 34 2.84 -6.12 12.49
N PRO A 35 2.45 -4.99 11.86
CA PRO A 35 2.01 -3.82 12.61
C PRO A 35 0.83 -4.20 13.50
N GLU A 36 0.90 -3.73 14.75
CA GLU A 36 -0.17 -3.73 15.75
C GLU A 36 -1.51 -3.44 15.08
N GLN A 37 -2.41 -4.44 15.07
CA GLN A 37 -3.77 -4.26 14.62
C GLN A 37 -4.46 -3.36 15.64
N HIS A 38 -4.58 -2.07 15.31
CA HIS A 38 -5.37 -1.15 16.11
C HIS A 38 -6.78 -1.74 16.21
N GLY A 39 -7.24 -1.99 17.44
CA GLY A 39 -8.59 -2.46 17.78
C GLY A 39 -9.70 -1.44 17.48
N ALA A 40 -9.54 -0.62 16.44
CA ALA A 40 -10.63 0.11 15.82
C ALA A 40 -11.34 -0.87 14.88
N GLY A 41 -12.67 -0.96 14.96
CA GLY A 41 -13.45 -1.77 14.03
C GLY A 41 -13.12 -1.44 12.56
N LYS A 42 -13.56 -2.32 11.65
CA LYS A 42 -13.33 -2.17 10.20
C LYS A 42 -13.50 -0.72 9.75
N LEU A 43 -12.41 -0.12 9.27
CA LEU A 43 -12.41 1.25 8.77
C LEU A 43 -13.13 1.29 7.42
N LYS A 44 -13.76 2.43 7.13
CA LYS A 44 -14.19 2.80 5.78
C LYS A 44 -13.20 3.80 5.21
N ILE A 45 -12.57 3.44 4.10
CA ILE A 45 -11.47 4.18 3.51
C ILE A 45 -11.87 4.55 2.08
N ILE A 46 -11.84 5.85 1.76
CA ILE A 46 -12.04 6.34 0.40
C ILE A 46 -10.69 6.79 -0.16
N VAL A 47 -10.29 6.21 -1.28
CA VAL A 47 -9.10 6.65 -2.02
C VAL A 47 -9.58 7.39 -3.26
N ALA A 48 -9.44 8.72 -3.24
CA ALA A 48 -9.83 9.59 -4.34
C ALA A 48 -8.64 9.84 -5.27
N GLY A 49 -8.86 9.65 -6.58
CA GLY A 49 -7.89 9.93 -7.62
C GLY A 49 -8.52 10.73 -8.76
N GLY A 50 -7.71 11.54 -9.44
CA GLY A 50 -8.17 12.32 -10.59
C GLY A 50 -8.61 11.41 -11.73
N HIS A 51 -7.75 10.45 -12.08
CA HIS A 51 -7.90 9.56 -13.21
C HIS A 51 -7.89 8.08 -12.79
N PRO A 52 -8.51 7.20 -13.59
CA PRO A 52 -8.30 5.76 -13.52
C PRO A 52 -6.81 5.41 -13.59
N GLY A 53 -6.30 4.82 -12.51
CA GLY A 53 -4.88 4.52 -12.31
C GLY A 53 -4.27 5.26 -11.12
N ASP A 54 -4.73 6.47 -10.77
CA ASP A 54 -4.08 7.28 -9.73
C ASP A 54 -4.12 6.58 -8.35
N PRO A 55 -5.27 6.05 -7.88
CA PRO A 55 -5.32 5.26 -6.64
C PRO A 55 -4.42 4.01 -6.69
N GLU A 56 -4.40 3.31 -7.83
CA GLU A 56 -3.63 2.07 -8.02
C GLU A 56 -2.11 2.32 -7.99
N TYR A 57 -1.63 3.33 -8.73
CA TYR A 57 -0.21 3.66 -8.83
C TYR A 57 0.31 4.34 -7.56
N GLY A 58 -0.49 5.24 -6.96
CA GLY A 58 -0.08 5.99 -5.78
C GLY A 58 -0.23 5.23 -4.47
N CYS A 59 -1.25 4.37 -4.36
CA CYS A 59 -1.66 3.77 -3.09
C CYS A 59 -1.99 2.27 -3.19
N GLY A 60 -1.72 1.59 -4.32
CA GLY A 60 -2.15 0.20 -4.53
C GLY A 60 -1.73 -0.78 -3.43
N GLY A 61 -0.49 -0.69 -2.94
CA GLY A 61 -0.02 -1.53 -1.83
C GLY A 61 -0.72 -1.24 -0.51
N THR A 62 -1.05 0.02 -0.24
CA THR A 62 -1.80 0.43 0.96
C THR A 62 -3.25 -0.02 0.86
N ILE A 63 -3.87 0.11 -0.32
CA ILE A 63 -5.23 -0.39 -0.60
C ILE A 63 -5.30 -1.90 -0.35
N ALA A 64 -4.35 -2.66 -0.91
CA ALA A 64 -4.26 -4.11 -0.70
C ALA A 64 -4.13 -4.45 0.79
N LEU A 65 -3.19 -3.81 1.50
CA LEU A 65 -3.00 -4.01 2.94
C LEU A 65 -4.28 -3.79 3.74
N TYR A 66 -4.99 -2.68 3.51
CA TYR A 66 -6.21 -2.39 4.27
C TYR A 66 -7.36 -3.32 3.87
N THR A 67 -7.45 -3.72 2.60
CA THR A 67 -8.43 -4.70 2.13
C THR A 67 -8.18 -6.08 2.76
N ASP A 68 -6.93 -6.54 2.81
CA ASP A 68 -6.51 -7.79 3.47
C ASP A 68 -6.78 -7.79 4.98
N LEU A 69 -6.66 -6.62 5.62
CA LEU A 69 -7.03 -6.42 7.02
C LEU A 69 -8.57 -6.38 7.22
N GLY A 70 -9.36 -6.50 6.16
CA GLY A 70 -10.81 -6.59 6.19
C GLY A 70 -11.53 -5.24 6.27
N ASN A 71 -10.84 -4.14 5.94
CA ASN A 71 -11.43 -2.80 5.88
C ASN A 71 -12.23 -2.63 4.59
N GLU A 72 -13.23 -1.76 4.61
CA GLU A 72 -13.99 -1.37 3.42
C GLU A 72 -13.22 -0.29 2.69
N VAL A 73 -12.69 -0.60 1.50
CA VAL A 73 -11.96 0.37 0.67
C VAL A 73 -12.78 0.69 -0.58
N ILE A 74 -13.01 1.98 -0.81
CA ILE A 74 -13.79 2.50 -1.95
C ILE A 74 -12.85 3.35 -2.80
N LEU A 75 -12.80 3.06 -4.09
CA LEU A 75 -12.02 3.85 -5.05
C LEU A 75 -12.94 4.85 -5.73
N LEU A 76 -12.60 6.14 -5.60
CA LEU A 76 -13.33 7.23 -6.22
C LEU A 76 -12.46 7.84 -7.32
N TYR A 77 -12.94 7.75 -8.56
CA TYR A 77 -12.30 8.38 -9.72
C TYR A 77 -13.11 9.61 -10.11
N LEU A 78 -12.45 10.77 -10.22
CA LEU A 78 -13.12 12.03 -10.52
C LEU A 78 -13.46 12.17 -12.01
N ASN A 79 -12.78 11.42 -12.88
CA ASN A 79 -13.05 11.35 -14.32
C ASN A 79 -12.83 9.94 -14.88
N ASN A 80 -13.11 9.76 -16.18
CA ASN A 80 -12.94 8.48 -16.89
C ASN A 80 -11.53 8.28 -17.50
N GLY A 81 -10.62 9.22 -17.24
CA GLY A 81 -9.25 9.19 -17.75
C GLY A 81 -9.10 9.46 -19.24
N GLU A 82 -10.18 9.89 -19.91
CA GLU A 82 -10.14 10.15 -21.34
C GLU A 82 -9.18 11.29 -21.67
N TRP A 83 -8.38 11.07 -22.70
CA TRP A 83 -7.40 12.04 -23.16
C TRP A 83 -7.25 11.96 -24.68
N PRO A 84 -7.02 13.08 -25.39
CA PRO A 84 -6.95 13.08 -26.84
C PRO A 84 -5.82 12.18 -27.36
N ALA A 85 -6.11 11.39 -28.40
CA ALA A 85 -5.17 10.41 -28.95
C ALA A 85 -3.93 11.09 -29.55
N GLU A 86 -4.10 12.27 -30.14
CA GLU A 86 -3.02 13.13 -30.66
C GLU A 86 -2.05 13.59 -29.57
N LYS A 87 -2.45 13.52 -28.30
CA LYS A 87 -1.60 13.82 -27.13
C LYS A 87 -1.15 12.55 -26.40
N GLY A 88 -1.21 11.38 -27.05
CA GLY A 88 -0.86 10.08 -26.47
C GLY A 88 -1.92 9.51 -25.52
N GLY A 89 -3.14 10.04 -25.58
CA GLY A 89 -4.26 9.62 -24.75
C GLY A 89 -5.00 8.39 -25.26
N ALA A 90 -6.01 7.98 -24.51
CA ALA A 90 -6.94 6.93 -24.91
C ALA A 90 -8.36 7.32 -24.47
N PRO A 91 -9.40 6.91 -25.23
CA PRO A 91 -10.78 7.18 -24.85
C PRO A 91 -11.18 6.39 -23.59
N ALA A 92 -12.23 6.86 -22.90
CA ALA A 92 -12.80 6.20 -21.73
C ALA A 92 -13.16 4.72 -22.00
N SER A 93 -13.67 4.42 -23.20
CA SER A 93 -14.03 3.06 -23.65
C SER A 93 -12.87 2.07 -23.59
N VAL A 94 -11.63 2.55 -23.61
CA VAL A 94 -10.42 1.73 -23.51
C VAL A 94 -9.86 1.75 -22.08
N ARG A 95 -9.97 2.87 -21.37
CA ARG A 95 -9.42 3.01 -20.02
C ARG A 95 -10.26 2.35 -18.94
N MET A 96 -11.58 2.51 -18.99
CA MET A 96 -12.48 1.98 -17.97
C MET A 96 -12.47 0.44 -17.91
N PRO A 97 -12.49 -0.31 -19.03
CA PRO A 97 -12.33 -1.76 -18.97
C PRO A 97 -10.98 -2.22 -18.40
N ARG A 98 -9.91 -1.43 -18.62
CA ARG A 98 -8.59 -1.71 -18.01
C ARG A 98 -8.59 -1.48 -16.51
N LEU A 99 -9.27 -0.44 -16.06
CA LEU A 99 -9.43 -0.14 -14.63
C LEU A 99 -10.10 -1.31 -13.90
N VAL A 100 -11.25 -1.77 -14.41
CA VAL A 100 -12.01 -2.89 -13.80
C VAL A 100 -11.17 -4.18 -13.72
N ARG A 101 -10.26 -4.40 -14.68
CA ARG A 101 -9.33 -5.55 -14.64
C ARG A 101 -8.22 -5.39 -13.60
N ARG A 102 -7.81 -4.15 -13.28
CA ARG A 102 -6.67 -3.84 -12.40
C ARG A 102 -7.06 -3.51 -10.96
N ALA A 103 -8.28 -3.05 -10.73
CA ALA A 103 -8.80 -2.71 -9.40
C ALA A 103 -9.23 -3.94 -8.59
N ARG A 104 -8.42 -5.01 -8.63
CA ARG A 104 -8.58 -6.21 -7.81
C ARG A 104 -7.48 -6.15 -6.74
N PHE A 105 -7.92 -5.91 -5.52
CA PHE A 105 -7.08 -5.83 -4.33
C PHE A 105 -7.51 -6.89 -3.34
#